data_AF-A0A970ZH52-F1
#
_entry.id   AF-A0A970ZH52-F1
#
_cell.length_a   1.000
_cell.length_b   1.000
_cell.length_c   1.000
_cell.angle_alpha   90.00
_cell.angle_beta   90.00
_cell.angle_gamma   90.00
#
_symmetry.space_group_name_H-M   'P 1'
#
loop_
_entity.id
_entity.type
_entity.pdbx_description
1 polymer ?
#
loop_
_entity_poly.entity_id
_entity_poly.type
_entity_poly.pdbx_seq_one_letter_code
_entity_poly.pdbx_strand_id
1 'polypeptide(L)'
;MKKLNEKTGFKELIIKSQSGDLDATEQLINRLSPLIKKHSFKLGYDEACSDLTLWILETIAQHKPNVIWESGEIENIIQKRLNDG
;
A
#
# COMPACT_ATOMS: atom_id res chain seq x y z
N MET A 1 -27.14 -7.39 8.99
CA MET A 1 -26.03 -7.08 9.92
C MET A 1 -24.71 -7.38 9.22
N LYS A 2 -23.85 -6.38 8.94
CA LYS A 2 -22.44 -6.62 8.61
C LYS A 2 -21.60 -5.65 9.45
N LYS A 3 -21.33 -6.03 10.70
CA LYS A 3 -20.18 -5.54 11.45
C LYS A 3 -19.11 -6.63 11.31
N LEU A 4 -18.32 -6.60 10.24
CA LEU A 4 -17.05 -7.30 10.23
C LEU A 4 -16.02 -6.29 10.75
N ASN A 5 -16.07 -6.11 12.06
CA ASN A 5 -15.08 -5.37 12.83
C ASN A 5 -13.99 -6.37 13.24
N GLU A 6 -13.34 -6.97 12.25
CA GLU A 6 -12.07 -7.67 12.44
C GLU A 6 -11.09 -6.92 11.54
N LYS A 7 -10.08 -6.29 12.14
CA LYS A 7 -8.97 -5.70 11.39
C LYS A 7 -8.32 -6.84 10.60
N THR A 8 -8.75 -7.07 9.37
CA THR A 8 -8.08 -7.98 8.45
C THR A 8 -6.62 -7.58 8.40
N GLY A 9 -5.73 -8.51 8.75
CA GLY A 9 -4.30 -8.23 8.83
C GLY A 9 -3.79 -7.68 7.50
N PHE A 10 -2.82 -6.76 7.53
CA PHE A 10 -2.30 -6.14 6.31
C PHE A 10 -1.82 -7.20 5.29
N LYS A 11 -1.21 -8.28 5.79
CA LYS A 11 -0.83 -9.47 5.00
C LYS A 11 -2.02 -10.17 4.33
N GLU A 12 -3.14 -10.30 5.02
CA GLU A 12 -4.33 -10.95 4.45
C GLU A 12 -4.98 -10.06 3.37
N LEU A 13 -4.97 -8.74 3.56
CA LEU A 13 -5.41 -7.82 2.52
C LEU A 13 -4.51 -7.88 1.29
N ILE A 14 -3.19 -8.01 1.45
CA ILE A 14 -2.26 -8.22 0.32
C ILE A 14 -2.64 -9.49 -0.45
N ILE A 15 -2.79 -10.62 0.24
CA ILE A 15 -3.12 -11.90 -0.40
C ILE A 15 -4.45 -11.82 -1.15
N LYS A 16 -5.48 -11.22 -0.53
CA LYS A 16 -6.80 -11.02 -1.16
C LYS A 16 -6.72 -10.09 -2.36
N SER A 17 -6.01 -8.96 -2.23
CA SER A 17 -5.81 -8.02 -3.33
C SER A 17 -5.07 -8.66 -4.52
N GLN A 18 -4.04 -9.47 -4.26
CA GLN A 18 -3.33 -10.26 -5.29
C GLN A 18 -4.24 -11.28 -6.00
N SER A 19 -5.28 -11.76 -5.32
CA SER A 19 -6.29 -12.65 -5.91
C SER A 19 -7.36 -11.93 -6.74
N GLY A 20 -7.30 -10.60 -6.84
CA GLY A 20 -8.27 -9.77 -7.56
C GLY A 20 -9.43 -9.26 -6.70
N ASP A 21 -9.35 -9.37 -5.37
CA ASP A 21 -10.36 -8.82 -4.46
C ASP A 21 -10.25 -7.28 -4.40
N LEU A 22 -11.23 -6.61 -5.02
CA LEU A 22 -11.30 -5.16 -5.11
C LEU A 22 -11.57 -4.50 -3.74
N ASP A 23 -12.33 -5.15 -2.86
CA ASP A 23 -12.61 -4.64 -1.52
C ASP A 23 -11.35 -4.68 -0.66
N ALA A 24 -10.57 -5.77 -0.76
CA ALA A 24 -9.27 -5.85 -0.09
C ALA A 24 -8.27 -4.81 -0.62
N THR A 25 -8.31 -4.54 -1.92
CA THR A 25 -7.48 -3.51 -2.58
C THR A 25 -7.86 -2.11 -2.10
N GLU A 26 -9.15 -1.80 -2.04
CA GLU A 26 -9.66 -0.53 -1.51
C GLU A 26 -9.26 -0.35 -0.04
N GLN A 27 -9.36 -1.40 0.78
CA GLN A 27 -8.92 -1.36 2.18
C GLN A 27 -7.42 -1.11 2.33
N LEU A 28 -6.57 -1.66 1.44
CA LEU A 28 -5.13 -1.36 1.41
C LEU A 28 -4.87 0.10 1.08
N ILE A 29 -5.50 0.61 0.01
CA ILE A 29 -5.36 2.00 -0.41
C ILE A 29 -5.80 2.93 0.71
N ASN A 30 -6.92 2.65 1.38
CA ASN A 30 -7.41 3.45 2.50
C ASN A 30 -6.43 3.48 3.69
N ARG A 31 -5.76 2.36 4.01
CA ARG A 31 -4.74 2.30 5.06
C ARG A 31 -3.46 3.05 4.67
N LEU A 32 -3.10 3.02 3.40
CA LEU A 32 -1.90 3.67 2.87
C LEU A 32 -2.12 5.14 2.54
N SER A 33 -3.36 5.58 2.33
CA SER A 33 -3.73 6.97 2.00
C SER A 33 -3.04 8.03 2.85
N PRO A 34 -3.00 7.95 4.20
CA PRO A 34 -2.29 8.95 5.01
C PRO A 34 -0.78 8.97 4.75
N LEU A 35 -0.15 7.82 4.49
CA LEU A 35 1.28 7.73 4.13
C LEU A 35 1.50 8.29 2.72
N ILE A 36 0.68 7.88 1.75
CA ILE A 36 0.74 8.35 0.36
C ILE A 36 0.61 9.88 0.34
N LYS A 37 -0.38 10.45 1.01
CA LYS A 37 -0.57 11.91 1.09
C LYS A 37 0.62 12.63 1.74
N LYS A 38 1.20 12.06 2.80
CA LYS A 38 2.38 12.62 3.47
C LYS A 38 3.58 12.67 2.53
N HIS A 39 3.79 11.63 1.73
CA HIS A 39 4.92 11.54 0.80
C HIS A 39 4.67 12.30 -0.51
N SER A 40 3.45 12.29 -1.04
CA SER A 40 3.07 13.06 -2.23
C SER A 40 3.21 14.57 -1.99
N PHE A 41 2.83 15.04 -0.79
CA PHE A 41 3.02 16.43 -0.39
C PHE A 41 4.50 16.85 -0.38
N LYS A 42 5.41 15.94 -0.04
CA LYS A 42 6.87 16.20 -0.10
C LYS A 42 7.40 16.23 -1.53
N LEU A 43 6.81 15.46 -2.44
CA LEU A 43 7.20 15.42 -3.85
C LEU A 43 6.74 16.66 -4.61
N GLY A 44 5.63 17.29 -4.19
CA GLY A 44 5.25 18.64 -4.63
C GLY A 44 4.75 18.76 -6.07
N TYR A 45 4.47 17.65 -6.75
CA TYR A 45 3.86 17.64 -8.09
C TYR A 45 2.45 17.02 -8.06
N ASP A 46 1.58 17.48 -8.97
CA ASP A 46 0.13 17.21 -8.93
C ASP A 46 -0.23 15.71 -8.99
N GLU A 47 0.55 14.93 -9.76
CA GLU A 47 0.32 13.50 -9.97
C GLU A 47 0.95 12.60 -8.89
N ALA A 48 1.69 13.17 -7.93
CA ALA A 48 2.49 12.41 -6.96
C ALA A 48 1.67 11.43 -6.11
N CYS A 49 0.43 11.79 -5.79
CA CYS A 49 -0.46 10.92 -5.04
C CYS A 49 -0.88 9.69 -5.85
N SER A 50 -1.20 9.89 -7.14
CA SER A 50 -1.61 8.81 -8.04
C SER A 50 -0.43 7.90 -8.37
N ASP A 51 0.74 8.47 -8.66
CA ASP A 51 1.96 7.72 -8.95
C ASP A 51 2.40 6.85 -7.79
N LEU A 52 2.43 7.42 -6.57
CA LEU A 52 2.77 6.65 -5.37
C LEU A 52 1.75 5.55 -5.09
N THR A 53 0.46 5.80 -5.35
CA THR A 53 -0.58 4.79 -5.20
C THR A 53 -0.37 3.65 -6.19
N LEU A 54 -0.15 3.96 -7.46
CA LEU A 54 0.09 2.99 -8.51
C LEU A 54 1.33 2.15 -8.22
N TRP A 55 2.44 2.81 -7.88
CA TRP A 55 3.70 2.13 -7.56
C TRP A 55 3.58 1.19 -6.37
N ILE A 56 2.84 1.57 -5.31
CA ILE A 56 2.61 0.68 -4.16
C ILE A 56 1.77 -0.53 -4.58
N LEU A 57 0.70 -0.33 -5.36
CA LEU A 57 -0.15 -1.42 -5.84
C LEU A 57 0.63 -2.38 -6.75
N GLU A 58 1.45 -1.85 -7.67
CA GLU A 58 2.33 -2.66 -8.51
C GLU A 58 3.36 -3.43 -7.68
N THR A 59 3.94 -2.78 -6.67
CA THR A 59 4.89 -3.43 -5.75
C THR A 59 4.22 -4.57 -4.99
N ILE A 60 3.00 -4.37 -4.52
CA ILE A 60 2.18 -5.39 -3.86
C ILE A 60 1.84 -6.53 -4.83
N ALA A 61 1.47 -6.21 -6.08
CA ALA A 61 1.14 -7.20 -7.09
C ALA A 61 2.37 -8.03 -7.54
N GLN A 62 3.55 -7.43 -7.59
CA GLN A 62 4.80 -8.07 -8.00
C GLN A 62 5.48 -8.87 -6.87
N HIS A 63 5.13 -8.62 -5.60
CA HIS A 63 5.77 -9.31 -4.48
C HIS A 63 5.19 -10.70 -4.22
N LYS A 64 6.07 -11.70 -4.04
CA LYS A 64 5.66 -13.04 -3.63
C LYS A 64 5.05 -13.03 -2.21
N PRO A 65 3.94 -13.75 -1.96
CA PRO A 65 3.18 -13.72 -0.70
C PRO A 65 3.91 -14.28 0.54
N ASN A 66 5.20 -14.64 0.42
CA ASN A 66 5.97 -15.28 1.48
C ASN A 66 6.93 -14.34 2.24
N VAL A 67 6.90 -13.03 1.96
CA VAL A 67 7.62 -12.03 2.76
C VAL A 67 6.66 -11.47 3.81
N ILE A 68 7.08 -11.52 5.07
CA ILE A 68 6.31 -11.05 6.22
C ILE A 68 6.47 -9.53 6.27
N TRP A 69 5.49 -8.80 5.72
CA TRP A 69 5.47 -7.33 5.78
C TRP A 69 5.15 -6.86 7.19
N GLU A 70 6.17 -6.58 7.99
CA GLU A 70 6.01 -5.83 9.23
C GLU A 70 5.74 -4.35 8.93
N SER A 71 5.03 -3.64 9.83
CA SER A 71 4.50 -2.29 9.57
C SER A 71 5.56 -1.23 9.19
N GLY A 72 6.85 -1.52 9.36
CA GLY A 72 7.96 -0.63 9.00
C GLY A 72 8.59 -0.89 7.63
N GLU A 73 8.32 -2.02 6.96
CA GLU A 73 9.00 -2.34 5.69
C GLU A 73 8.52 -1.47 4.53
N ILE A 74 7.26 -1.06 4.53
CA ILE A 74 6.71 -0.13 3.52
C ILE A 74 7.39 1.23 3.61
N GLU A 75 7.64 1.73 4.83
CA GLU A 75 8.33 3.00 5.02
C GLU A 75 9.78 2.91 4.51
N ASN A 76 10.47 1.80 4.77
CA ASN A 76 11.82 1.57 4.23
C ASN A 76 11.84 1.47 2.70
N ILE A 77 10.86 0.82 2.08
CA ILE A 77 10.77 0.68 0.62
C ILE A 77 10.49 2.03 -0.05
N ILE A 78 9.57 2.83 0.52
CA ILE A 78 9.30 4.20 0.05
C ILE A 78 10.56 5.07 0.18
N GLN A 79 11.25 5.01 1.32
CA GLN A 79 12.48 5.78 1.54
C GLN A 79 13.61 5.39 0.58
N LYS A 80 13.80 4.09 0.32
CA LYS A 80 14.81 3.62 -0.63
C LYS A 80 14.57 4.17 -2.03
N ARG A 81 13.32 4.13 -2.50
CA ARG A 81 12.95 4.67 -3.83
C ARG A 81 13.19 6.17 -3.96
N LEU A 82 12.94 6.93 -2.88
CA LEU A 82 13.18 8.38 -2.84
C LEU A 82 14.66 8.75 -2.84
N ASN A 83 15.55 7.86 -2.39
CA ASN A 83 17.00 8.09 -2.39
C ASN A 83 17.69 7.58 -3.68
N ASP A 84 17.03 6.71 -4.45
CA ASP A 84 17.52 6.18 -5.74
C ASP A 84 17.13 7.06 -6.95
N GLY A 85 16.52 8.24 -6.72
CA GLY A 85 16.17 9.24 -7.74
C GLY A 85 16.92 10.55 -7.52
#